data_AF-A0A935A3N5-F1
#
_entry.id   AF-A0A935A3N5-F1
#
_cell.length_a   1.000
_cell.length_b   1.000
_cell.length_c   1.000
_cell.angle_alpha   90.00
_cell.angle_beta   90.00
_cell.angle_gamma   90.00
#
_symmetry.space_group_name_H-M   'P 1'
#
loop_
_entity.id
_entity.type
_entity.pdbx_description
1 polymer ?
#
loop_
_entity_poly.entity_id
_entity_poly.type
_entity_poly.pdbx_seq_one_letter_code
_entity_poly.pdbx_strand_id
1 'polypeptide(L)'
;MKRKLFALLSLLVLASMALAACGGAPEATEEAPEATEAPATEAPAATEEAASDFEGKSLMAADCDSTGIIKGVEATGEHEVTFTLCQPDPAFLSKIAFSVYGIYPEEWLEATAGEEGRTSEGLEKPIGTGPYMVSEWSRGESITFTANPAYWGEAPSAETLVFRWSTESAARLLELQSGTVDAIDNVGPEDFETVSGDSSLALMERPALNTFYLAMTNTFAPFDNQAVRQAIAKGVDRQRIVDTFYPPGSEVASHFTPCAIPNACEGDPWYEFDPEAARAELAAAGFPDGFSTKIYYRDVVRGYLPQVSNVAQDIQAQLKENLNIDAEIVVMESGAFIEASSAGSLDGFYLLGWGADFPHVTNFLDYHFGAANPQFGDQSPTYTEILAQAAQIADVAEAAPLYAEANNAIREYVPMIPVAHGGSGTAWRADVTNPQASPLSNEVFHVTDPGGRDVFVWMQNAEPISMFCADETDGESLRACEQIVEALYSYEVNGTAVQPALAESCEPNDTLDTWVCTLRQGVTFHDGTTFDANDVVATFTMGLDASSPLHKGNTGVFEYYDYLWGLMNKPAE
;
A
#
# COMPACT_ATOMS: atom_id res chain seq x y z
N MET A 1 54.08 2.75 -27.05
CA MET A 1 54.63 2.73 -25.68
C MET A 1 53.44 2.96 -24.75
N LYS A 2 53.07 1.99 -23.90
CA LYS A 2 51.77 1.79 -23.16
C LYS A 2 50.98 0.53 -23.57
N ARG A 3 51.70 -0.57 -23.82
CA ARG A 3 51.15 -1.95 -23.94
C ARG A 3 52.04 -2.98 -23.22
N LYS A 4 52.87 -2.53 -22.27
CA LYS A 4 53.85 -3.36 -21.55
C LYS A 4 53.85 -3.13 -20.02
N LEU A 5 52.77 -2.59 -19.47
CA LEU A 5 52.68 -2.32 -18.02
C LEU A 5 51.54 -3.07 -17.31
N PHE A 6 50.71 -3.84 -18.03
CA PHE A 6 49.59 -4.59 -17.43
C PHE A 6 49.79 -6.12 -17.41
N ALA A 7 50.95 -6.60 -17.86
CA ALA A 7 51.28 -8.03 -17.88
C ALA A 7 52.23 -8.47 -16.75
N LEU A 8 52.43 -7.63 -15.72
CA LEU A 8 53.42 -7.84 -14.66
C LEU A 8 52.87 -7.71 -13.23
N LEU A 9 51.55 -7.59 -13.07
CA LEU A 9 50.88 -7.61 -11.76
C LEU A 9 49.91 -8.80 -11.60
N SER A 10 50.07 -9.84 -12.42
CA SER A 10 49.31 -11.10 -12.36
C SER A 10 50.12 -12.25 -11.73
N LEU A 11 51.16 -11.93 -10.94
CA LEU A 11 52.18 -12.91 -10.51
C LEU A 11 52.65 -12.74 -9.06
N LEU A 12 51.81 -12.17 -8.18
CA LEU A 12 52.20 -11.86 -6.80
C LEU A 12 51.13 -12.09 -5.71
N VAL A 13 50.17 -13.00 -5.94
CA VAL A 13 49.24 -13.47 -4.86
C VAL A 13 49.06 -15.00 -4.85
N LEU A 14 49.88 -15.76 -5.59
CA LEU A 14 49.89 -17.23 -5.58
C LEU A 14 51.20 -17.74 -4.94
N ALA A 15 51.40 -17.43 -3.65
CA ALA A 15 52.46 -18.03 -2.84
C ALA A 15 52.25 -17.79 -1.34
N SER A 16 51.17 -18.34 -0.77
CA SER A 16 51.06 -18.46 0.70
C SER A 16 50.08 -19.55 1.12
N MET A 17 50.26 -20.78 0.63
CA MET A 17 49.70 -21.98 1.27
C MET A 17 50.58 -23.19 0.97
N ALA A 18 51.54 -23.46 1.86
CA ALA A 18 52.12 -24.79 2.06
C ALA A 18 53.02 -24.77 3.30
N LEU A 19 52.71 -25.63 4.29
CA LEU A 19 53.55 -26.23 5.33
C LEU A 19 52.95 -26.11 6.74
N ALA A 20 52.19 -27.13 7.16
CA ALA A 20 52.39 -27.86 8.42
C ALA A 20 51.24 -28.85 8.66
N ALA A 21 51.50 -30.15 8.51
CA ALA A 21 51.00 -31.21 9.40
C ALA A 21 51.41 -32.59 8.85
N CYS A 22 52.58 -33.06 9.29
CA CYS A 22 52.89 -34.49 9.36
C CYS A 22 52.60 -34.93 10.80
N GLY A 23 51.75 -35.94 10.97
CA GLY A 23 51.48 -36.58 12.25
C GLY A 23 50.76 -37.91 12.04
N GLY A 24 51.55 -38.97 11.91
CA GLY A 24 51.05 -40.34 11.79
C GLY A 24 50.54 -40.90 13.12
N ALA A 25 49.59 -41.82 13.00
CA ALA A 25 48.94 -42.59 14.06
C ALA A 25 49.88 -43.56 14.79
N PRO A 26 49.38 -44.18 15.87
CA PRO A 26 49.39 -45.64 15.89
C PRO A 26 48.04 -46.27 16.27
N GLU A 27 47.79 -47.43 15.66
CA GLU A 27 46.72 -48.39 15.95
C GLU A 27 46.84 -49.01 17.35
N ALA A 28 45.71 -49.38 17.95
CA ALA A 28 45.52 -50.72 18.50
C ALA A 28 44.02 -51.04 18.71
N THR A 29 43.68 -52.22 18.24
CA THR A 29 42.46 -53.03 18.37
C THR A 29 42.03 -53.31 19.81
N GLU A 30 40.72 -53.35 20.09
CA GLU A 30 40.12 -54.42 20.92
C GLU A 30 38.59 -54.55 20.73
N GLU A 31 38.14 -55.79 20.85
CA GLU A 31 36.80 -56.32 20.60
C GLU A 31 35.72 -55.82 21.57
N ALA A 32 34.47 -55.82 21.11
CA ALA A 32 33.27 -55.51 21.87
C ALA A 32 32.90 -56.61 22.88
N PRO A 33 32.33 -56.25 24.04
CA PRO A 33 31.44 -57.13 24.80
C PRO A 33 29.97 -56.70 24.69
N GLU A 34 29.09 -57.70 24.73
CA GLU A 34 27.63 -57.60 24.77
C GLU A 34 27.09 -56.83 25.98
N ALA A 35 25.88 -56.31 25.77
CA ALA A 35 25.07 -55.48 26.64
C ALA A 35 24.90 -56.02 28.07
N THR A 36 25.04 -55.12 29.03
CA THR A 36 24.53 -55.27 30.40
C THR A 36 23.63 -54.07 30.69
N GLU A 37 22.34 -54.31 30.97
CA GLU A 37 21.39 -53.28 31.41
C GLU A 37 21.90 -52.57 32.67
N ALA A 38 21.98 -51.24 32.60
CA ALA A 38 22.20 -50.36 33.74
C ALA A 38 20.89 -49.63 34.08
N PRO A 39 20.66 -49.32 35.37
CA PRO A 39 19.35 -48.92 35.88
C PRO A 39 18.97 -47.50 35.45
N ALA A 40 17.67 -47.23 35.37
CA ALA A 40 17.09 -45.94 35.03
C ALA A 40 17.70 -44.81 35.89
N THR A 41 18.43 -43.90 35.22
CA THR A 41 18.84 -42.61 35.79
C THR A 41 17.64 -41.67 35.66
N GLU A 42 17.13 -41.17 36.77
CA GLU A 42 16.17 -40.05 36.78
C GLU A 42 16.78 -38.88 35.99
N ALA A 43 15.98 -38.36 35.06
CA ALA A 43 16.29 -37.11 34.38
C ALA A 43 16.53 -36.01 35.44
N PRO A 44 17.52 -35.11 35.24
CA PRO A 44 17.56 -33.91 36.05
C PRO A 44 16.25 -33.18 35.82
N ALA A 45 15.55 -32.87 36.92
CA ALA A 45 14.40 -31.99 36.89
C ALA A 45 14.77 -30.76 36.07
N ALA A 46 13.98 -30.49 35.04
CA ALA A 46 13.99 -29.21 34.37
C ALA A 46 13.87 -28.16 35.47
N THR A 47 14.93 -27.39 35.66
CA THR A 47 14.79 -26.08 36.29
C THR A 47 13.85 -25.32 35.38
N GLU A 48 12.59 -25.16 35.82
CA GLU A 48 11.77 -24.02 35.44
C GLU A 48 12.70 -22.81 35.53
N GLU A 49 13.14 -22.30 34.38
CA GLU A 49 13.50 -20.91 34.28
C GLU A 49 12.29 -20.16 34.83
N ALA A 50 12.50 -19.45 35.93
CA ALA A 50 11.50 -18.55 36.44
C ALA A 50 11.13 -17.62 35.27
N ALA A 51 9.89 -17.74 34.79
CA ALA A 51 9.32 -16.81 33.84
C ALA A 51 9.67 -15.41 34.37
N SER A 52 10.39 -14.63 33.57
CA SER A 52 10.38 -13.19 33.77
C SER A 52 8.92 -12.79 33.80
N ASP A 53 8.49 -12.09 34.85
CA ASP A 53 7.15 -11.49 34.88
C ASP A 53 7.11 -10.49 33.71
N PHE A 54 6.61 -10.92 32.55
CA PHE A 54 6.45 -10.07 31.38
C PHE A 54 5.56 -8.89 31.78
N GLU A 55 6.12 -7.67 31.69
CA GLU A 55 5.38 -6.44 31.96
C GLU A 55 4.76 -5.94 30.65
N GLY A 56 3.50 -6.29 30.43
CA GLY A 56 2.75 -5.90 29.24
C GLY A 56 2.42 -4.42 29.22
N LYS A 57 2.67 -3.77 28.09
CA LYS A 57 2.28 -2.39 27.80
C LYS A 57 0.82 -2.31 27.34
N SER A 58 0.25 -1.12 27.48
CA SER A 58 -1.13 -0.85 27.07
C SER A 58 -1.26 0.60 26.59
N LEU A 59 -1.92 0.78 25.46
CA LEU A 59 -2.50 2.04 25.00
C LEU A 59 -4.01 1.93 25.17
N MET A 60 -4.62 2.86 25.90
CA MET A 60 -6.08 2.84 26.12
C MET A 60 -6.64 4.25 26.18
N ALA A 61 -7.61 4.55 25.33
CA ALA A 61 -8.42 5.76 25.41
C ALA A 61 -9.33 5.74 26.64
N ALA A 62 -9.62 6.91 27.20
CA ALA A 62 -10.49 7.02 28.38
C ALA A 62 -11.93 6.56 28.07
N ASP A 63 -12.41 6.90 26.88
CA ASP A 63 -13.72 6.55 26.35
C ASP A 63 -13.70 6.63 24.80
N CYS A 64 -14.77 6.16 24.17
CA CYS A 64 -14.90 6.16 22.71
C CYS A 64 -15.20 7.53 22.10
N ASP A 65 -15.51 8.55 22.89
CA ASP A 65 -15.68 9.91 22.40
C ASP A 65 -14.32 10.62 22.24
N SER A 66 -13.29 10.12 22.93
CA SER A 66 -11.92 10.63 22.93
C SER A 66 -10.98 9.99 21.91
N THR A 67 -11.48 9.07 21.07
CA THR A 67 -10.72 8.35 20.05
C THR A 67 -11.59 8.04 18.82
N GLY A 68 -11.07 7.33 17.82
CA GLY A 68 -11.84 6.80 16.69
C GLY A 68 -12.30 5.36 16.93
N ILE A 69 -11.95 4.45 16.01
CA ILE A 69 -12.34 3.05 16.01
C ILE A 69 -11.53 2.26 17.05
N ILE A 70 -10.21 2.42 17.13
CA ILE A 70 -9.41 1.67 18.12
C ILE A 70 -9.54 2.37 19.48
N LYS A 71 -10.14 1.68 20.45
CA LYS A 71 -10.16 2.11 21.85
C LYS A 71 -8.82 1.85 22.54
N GLY A 72 -8.19 0.73 22.24
CA GLY A 72 -6.91 0.41 22.84
C GLY A 72 -6.25 -0.85 22.28
N VAL A 73 -4.96 -0.97 22.58
CA VAL A 73 -4.07 -2.06 22.19
C VAL A 73 -3.26 -2.46 23.43
N GLU A 74 -3.35 -3.72 23.83
CA GLU A 74 -2.77 -4.19 25.10
C GLU A 74 -1.97 -5.47 24.89
N ALA A 75 -0.76 -5.52 25.42
CA ALA A 75 0.03 -6.75 25.51
C ALA A 75 -0.46 -7.56 26.71
N THR A 76 -1.40 -8.48 26.47
CA THR A 76 -2.01 -9.34 27.51
C THR A 76 -1.15 -10.55 27.87
N GLY A 77 -0.11 -10.81 27.09
CA GLY A 77 0.99 -11.73 27.36
C GLY A 77 2.17 -11.44 26.42
N GLU A 78 3.32 -12.09 26.62
CA GLU A 78 4.55 -11.85 25.83
C GLU A 78 4.33 -12.02 24.32
N HIS A 79 3.46 -12.96 23.94
CA HIS A 79 3.07 -13.21 22.55
C HIS A 79 1.55 -13.13 22.36
N GLU A 80 0.89 -12.26 23.12
CA GLU A 80 -0.56 -12.04 23.02
C GLU A 80 -0.89 -10.54 23.06
N VAL A 81 -1.59 -10.05 22.05
CA VAL A 81 -2.05 -8.66 21.95
C VAL A 81 -3.56 -8.63 21.83
N THR A 82 -4.22 -7.82 22.64
CA THR A 82 -5.66 -7.58 22.54
C THR A 82 -5.93 -6.19 21.97
N PHE A 83 -6.68 -6.14 20.88
CA PHE A 83 -7.24 -4.90 20.34
C PHE A 83 -8.69 -4.76 20.81
N THR A 84 -9.02 -3.59 21.37
CA THR A 84 -10.40 -3.22 21.72
C THR A 84 -10.84 -2.08 20.81
N LEU A 85 -12.01 -2.21 20.20
CA LEU A 85 -12.60 -1.25 19.28
C LEU A 85 -13.83 -0.57 19.91
N CYS A 86 -14.14 0.63 19.46
CA CYS A 86 -15.31 1.40 19.85
C CYS A 86 -16.57 1.03 19.05
N GLN A 87 -16.40 0.35 17.93
CA GLN A 87 -17.46 -0.23 17.12
C GLN A 87 -16.96 -1.49 16.41
N PRO A 88 -17.86 -2.40 15.99
CA PRO A 88 -17.51 -3.54 15.17
C PRO A 88 -16.77 -3.13 13.89
N ASP A 89 -15.69 -3.84 13.53
CA ASP A 89 -14.99 -3.63 12.26
C ASP A 89 -14.72 -4.97 11.57
N PRO A 90 -15.60 -5.43 10.66
CA PRO A 90 -15.40 -6.63 9.86
C PRO A 90 -14.15 -6.60 8.99
N ALA A 91 -13.63 -5.41 8.66
CA ALA A 91 -12.43 -5.23 7.85
C ALA A 91 -11.15 -5.23 8.69
N PHE A 92 -11.22 -5.43 10.02
CA PHE A 92 -10.07 -5.35 10.94
C PHE A 92 -8.84 -6.10 10.44
N LEU A 93 -8.98 -7.39 10.11
CA LEU A 93 -7.85 -8.21 9.61
C LEU A 93 -7.27 -7.68 8.29
N SER A 94 -8.11 -7.15 7.40
CA SER A 94 -7.65 -6.52 6.16
C SER A 94 -6.87 -5.25 6.45
N LYS A 95 -7.38 -4.40 7.35
CA LYS A 95 -6.70 -3.16 7.72
C LYS A 95 -5.34 -3.43 8.36
N ILE A 96 -5.25 -4.32 9.36
CA ILE A 96 -3.95 -4.63 10.01
C ILE A 96 -2.98 -5.44 9.13
N ALA A 97 -3.43 -5.90 7.95
CA ALA A 97 -2.55 -6.49 6.94
C ALA A 97 -1.86 -5.44 6.07
N PHE A 98 -2.31 -4.18 6.13
CA PHE A 98 -1.74 -3.08 5.37
C PHE A 98 -0.37 -2.67 5.93
N SER A 99 0.57 -2.36 5.04
CA SER A 99 2.00 -2.22 5.34
C SER A 99 2.38 -1.05 6.21
N VAL A 100 1.54 -0.02 6.27
CA VAL A 100 1.67 1.11 7.19
C VAL A 100 1.59 0.67 8.66
N TYR A 101 1.05 -0.53 8.92
CA TYR A 101 1.00 -1.17 10.24
C TYR A 101 2.13 -2.17 10.47
N GLY A 102 3.21 -2.10 9.67
CA GLY A 102 4.43 -2.86 9.89
C GLY A 102 4.99 -2.62 11.29
N ILE A 103 5.42 -3.69 11.97
CA ILE A 103 5.88 -3.62 13.36
C ILE A 103 7.36 -3.25 13.41
N TYR A 104 7.68 -2.31 14.30
CA TYR A 104 9.03 -1.82 14.57
C TYR A 104 9.47 -2.22 15.99
N PRO A 105 10.78 -2.43 16.23
CA PRO A 105 11.29 -2.65 17.57
C PRO A 105 11.09 -1.39 18.41
N GLU A 106 10.60 -1.55 19.64
CA GLU A 106 10.37 -0.42 20.53
C GLU A 106 11.63 0.42 20.75
N GLU A 107 12.77 -0.21 21.04
CA GLU A 107 14.03 0.48 21.31
C GLU A 107 14.47 1.33 20.10
N TRP A 108 14.20 0.84 18.89
CA TRP A 108 14.48 1.58 17.66
C TRP A 108 13.51 2.76 17.48
N LEU A 109 12.23 2.59 17.81
CA LEU A 109 11.25 3.68 17.80
C LEU A 109 11.70 4.81 18.73
N GLU A 110 12.14 4.48 19.94
CA GLU A 110 12.66 5.44 20.91
C GLU A 110 13.95 6.12 20.43
N ALA A 111 14.90 5.33 19.91
CA ALA A 111 16.19 5.85 19.46
C ALA A 111 16.10 6.75 18.22
N THR A 112 15.07 6.57 17.40
CA THR A 112 14.88 7.32 16.15
C THR A 112 13.77 8.38 16.21
N ALA A 113 13.05 8.47 17.33
CA ALA A 113 12.17 9.59 17.64
C ALA A 113 13.01 10.86 17.89
N GLY A 114 13.33 11.59 16.82
CA GLY A 114 14.03 12.88 16.92
C GLY A 114 13.18 13.96 17.59
N GLU A 115 13.78 15.12 17.88
CA GLU A 115 13.10 16.19 18.63
C GLU A 115 11.85 16.74 17.91
N GLU A 116 12.00 17.05 16.61
CA GLU A 116 10.93 17.65 15.80
C GLU A 116 10.23 16.61 14.91
N GLY A 117 10.97 15.62 14.40
CA GLY A 117 10.49 14.54 13.54
C GLY A 117 11.42 13.33 13.63
N ARG A 118 11.10 12.25 12.91
CA ARG A 118 11.94 11.04 12.92
C ARG A 118 13.34 11.34 12.36
N THR A 119 14.37 10.72 12.92
CA THR A 119 15.75 10.95 12.45
C THR A 119 15.94 10.48 11.01
N SER A 120 16.97 10.99 10.33
CA SER A 120 17.31 10.53 8.96
C SER A 120 17.60 9.02 8.91
N GLU A 121 18.23 8.48 9.95
CA GLU A 121 18.42 7.02 10.09
C GLU A 121 17.08 6.29 10.18
N GLY A 122 16.14 6.84 10.96
CA GLY A 122 14.78 6.32 11.08
C GLY A 122 14.01 6.30 9.77
N LEU A 123 14.21 7.33 8.94
CA LEU A 123 13.52 7.50 7.65
C LEU A 123 14.18 6.72 6.50
N GLU A 124 15.49 6.47 6.54
CA GLU A 124 16.22 5.86 5.43
C GLU A 124 16.61 4.41 5.66
N LYS A 125 16.75 3.99 6.93
CA LYS A 125 17.24 2.66 7.30
C LYS A 125 16.43 2.08 8.47
N PRO A 126 15.11 1.87 8.28
CA PRO A 126 14.29 1.22 9.28
C PRO A 126 14.71 -0.21 9.53
N ILE A 127 14.39 -0.67 10.75
CA ILE A 127 14.61 -2.03 11.22
C ILE A 127 13.24 -2.69 11.33
N GLY A 128 13.12 -3.91 10.81
CA GLY A 128 11.91 -4.70 10.85
C GLY A 128 12.23 -6.19 10.98
N THR A 129 11.24 -7.03 10.71
CA THR A 129 11.36 -8.50 10.71
C THR A 129 11.47 -9.09 9.30
N GLY A 130 11.33 -8.25 8.28
CA GLY A 130 11.13 -8.64 6.91
C GLY A 130 12.33 -9.30 6.23
N PRO A 131 12.13 -9.77 4.99
CA PRO A 131 13.11 -10.58 4.26
C PRO A 131 14.36 -9.83 3.82
N TYR A 132 14.33 -8.50 3.74
CA TYR A 132 15.43 -7.67 3.29
C TYR A 132 15.73 -6.52 4.25
N MET A 133 16.97 -6.04 4.23
CA MET A 133 17.47 -4.94 5.06
C MET A 133 18.09 -3.87 4.16
N VAL A 134 17.89 -2.59 4.45
CA VAL A 134 18.53 -1.51 3.67
C VAL A 134 20.04 -1.54 3.88
N SER A 135 20.79 -1.67 2.79
CA SER A 135 22.24 -1.52 2.79
C SER A 135 22.64 -0.07 2.51
N GLU A 136 22.13 0.48 1.41
CA GLU A 136 22.49 1.80 0.91
C GLU A 136 21.32 2.44 0.15
N TRP A 137 21.17 3.76 0.30
CA TRP A 137 20.30 4.59 -0.54
C TRP A 137 21.14 5.66 -1.24
N SER A 138 21.32 5.51 -2.55
CA SER A 138 21.87 6.55 -3.42
C SER A 138 20.73 7.45 -3.89
N ARG A 139 20.52 8.58 -3.20
CA ARG A 139 19.42 9.52 -3.47
C ARG A 139 19.40 9.94 -4.94
N GLY A 140 18.24 9.86 -5.58
CA GLY A 140 18.05 10.12 -7.01
C GLY A 140 18.48 9.00 -7.97
N GLU A 141 19.01 7.88 -7.48
CA GLU A 141 19.52 6.79 -8.32
C GLU A 141 18.95 5.39 -7.97
N SER A 142 19.17 4.90 -6.74
CA SER A 142 18.78 3.54 -6.34
C SER A 142 18.76 3.31 -4.83
N ILE A 143 18.07 2.25 -4.40
CA ILE A 143 18.18 1.67 -3.06
C ILE A 143 18.65 0.22 -3.19
N THR A 144 19.67 -0.15 -2.43
CA THR A 144 20.19 -1.52 -2.36
C THR A 144 19.84 -2.13 -1.02
N PHE A 145 19.31 -3.34 -1.07
CA PHE A 145 18.94 -4.15 0.07
C PHE A 145 19.75 -5.45 0.09
N THR A 146 19.99 -5.97 1.28
CA THR A 146 20.61 -7.28 1.50
C THR A 146 19.63 -8.21 2.20
N ALA A 147 19.60 -9.48 1.81
CA ALA A 147 18.76 -10.49 2.44
C ALA A 147 19.00 -10.57 3.96
N ASN A 148 17.92 -10.70 4.73
CA ASN A 148 17.95 -10.94 6.16
C ASN A 148 18.36 -12.40 6.44
N PRO A 149 19.55 -12.65 7.00
CA PRO A 149 20.02 -14.01 7.26
C PRO A 149 19.26 -14.72 8.39
N ALA A 150 18.51 -13.98 9.19
CA ALA A 150 17.67 -14.46 10.28
C ALA A 150 16.17 -14.36 9.96
N TYR A 151 15.80 -14.25 8.68
CA TYR A 151 14.39 -14.16 8.29
C TYR A 151 13.63 -15.40 8.79
N TRP A 152 12.50 -15.16 9.44
CA TRP A 152 11.68 -16.21 10.05
C TRP A 152 10.88 -17.01 9.01
N GLY A 153 10.64 -16.42 7.84
CA GLY A 153 9.96 -17.03 6.70
C GLY A 153 10.90 -17.77 5.74
N GLU A 154 10.48 -17.91 4.49
CA GLU A 154 11.32 -18.49 3.45
C GLU A 154 12.41 -17.48 3.02
N ALA A 155 13.67 -17.93 3.02
CA ALA A 155 14.78 -17.07 2.67
C ALA A 155 14.62 -16.49 1.26
N PRO A 156 15.04 -15.23 1.03
CA PRO A 156 14.94 -14.63 -0.30
C PRO A 156 15.72 -15.42 -1.36
N SER A 157 15.14 -15.51 -2.57
CA SER A 157 15.80 -16.17 -3.69
C SER A 157 17.05 -15.42 -4.18
N ALA A 158 17.10 -14.10 -4.01
CA ALA A 158 18.24 -13.25 -4.34
C ALA A 158 18.87 -12.67 -3.07
N GLU A 159 20.21 -12.70 -2.96
CA GLU A 159 20.93 -12.14 -1.80
C GLU A 159 20.86 -10.61 -1.77
N THR A 160 20.72 -9.98 -2.94
CA THR A 160 20.64 -8.53 -3.11
C THR A 160 19.40 -8.15 -3.90
N LEU A 161 18.64 -7.19 -3.39
CA LEU A 161 17.52 -6.56 -4.08
C LEU A 161 17.90 -5.10 -4.35
N VAL A 162 17.66 -4.61 -5.57
CA VAL A 162 17.93 -3.23 -5.96
C VAL A 162 16.67 -2.60 -6.52
N PHE A 163 16.24 -1.50 -5.92
CA PHE A 163 15.22 -0.63 -6.49
C PHE A 163 15.90 0.47 -7.31
N ARG A 164 15.44 0.66 -8.55
CA ARG A 164 15.78 1.78 -9.43
C ARG A 164 14.50 2.48 -9.86
N TRP A 165 14.63 3.68 -10.41
CA TRP A 165 13.47 4.41 -10.93
C TRP A 165 13.73 5.20 -12.19
N SER A 166 12.67 5.41 -12.96
CA SER A 166 12.62 6.36 -14.07
C SER A 166 11.17 6.77 -14.32
N THR A 167 10.92 8.06 -14.49
CA THR A 167 9.57 8.60 -14.76
C THR A 167 9.03 8.11 -16.10
N GLU A 168 9.90 7.90 -17.09
CA GLU A 168 9.52 7.53 -18.46
C GLU A 168 9.30 6.01 -18.59
N SER A 169 8.07 5.58 -18.88
CA SER A 169 7.72 4.16 -19.09
C SER A 169 8.56 3.49 -20.19
N ALA A 170 8.75 4.18 -21.31
CA ALA A 170 9.58 3.69 -22.41
C ALA A 170 11.05 3.49 -21.98
N ALA A 171 11.58 4.34 -21.09
CA ALA A 171 12.95 4.15 -20.58
C ALA A 171 13.06 2.92 -19.67
N ARG A 172 12.05 2.67 -18.82
CA ARG A 172 11.98 1.43 -18.02
C ARG A 172 11.95 0.20 -18.92
N LEU A 173 11.12 0.20 -19.97
CA LEU A 173 11.05 -0.91 -20.92
C LEU A 173 12.38 -1.16 -21.64
N LEU A 174 13.08 -0.10 -22.06
CA LEU A 174 14.40 -0.24 -22.69
C LEU A 174 15.44 -0.87 -21.77
N GLU A 175 15.46 -0.51 -20.48
CA GLU A 175 16.34 -1.11 -19.47
C GLU A 175 16.01 -2.59 -19.23
N LEU A 176 14.72 -2.96 -19.30
CA LEU A 176 14.28 -4.35 -19.20
C LEU A 176 14.72 -5.17 -20.42
N GLN A 177 14.48 -4.64 -21.63
CA GLN A 177 14.88 -5.28 -22.89
C GLN A 177 16.40 -5.43 -23.02
N SER A 178 17.19 -4.51 -22.46
CA SER A 178 18.65 -4.65 -22.41
C SER A 178 19.14 -5.63 -21.35
N GLY A 179 18.26 -6.07 -20.44
CA GLY A 179 18.57 -6.93 -19.31
C GLY A 179 19.33 -6.21 -18.19
N THR A 180 19.29 -4.88 -18.15
CA THR A 180 19.90 -4.08 -17.06
C THR A 180 19.05 -4.13 -15.79
N VAL A 181 17.75 -4.32 -15.95
CA VAL A 181 16.80 -4.61 -14.87
C VAL A 181 16.09 -5.93 -15.14
N ASP A 182 15.56 -6.55 -14.09
CA ASP A 182 14.88 -7.84 -14.16
C ASP A 182 13.37 -7.70 -14.31
N ALA A 183 12.84 -6.60 -13.80
CA ALA A 183 11.44 -6.28 -13.89
C ALA A 183 11.16 -4.79 -13.73
N ILE A 184 10.01 -4.37 -14.26
CA ILE A 184 9.54 -3.00 -14.23
C ILE A 184 8.08 -2.93 -13.80
N ASP A 185 7.73 -1.85 -13.09
CA ASP A 185 6.35 -1.45 -12.84
C ASP A 185 5.80 -0.53 -13.94
N ASN A 186 4.47 -0.44 -13.99
CA ASN A 186 3.71 0.51 -14.79
C ASN A 186 4.15 0.51 -16.26
N VAL A 187 4.01 -0.63 -16.94
CA VAL A 187 4.21 -0.72 -18.40
C VAL A 187 3.38 0.36 -19.09
N GLY A 188 3.98 1.07 -20.05
CA GLY A 188 3.28 2.12 -20.80
C GLY A 188 2.07 1.53 -21.55
N PRO A 189 0.91 2.21 -21.60
CA PRO A 189 -0.27 1.66 -22.26
C PRO A 189 -0.03 1.20 -23.70
N GLU A 190 0.78 1.95 -24.44
CA GLU A 190 1.19 1.65 -25.82
C GLU A 190 2.15 0.46 -25.96
N ASP A 191 2.76 0.02 -24.85
CA ASP A 191 3.84 -0.98 -24.84
C ASP A 191 3.37 -2.39 -24.45
N PHE A 192 2.10 -2.58 -24.06
CA PHE A 192 1.56 -3.90 -23.67
C PHE A 192 1.74 -4.95 -24.79
N GLU A 193 1.45 -4.57 -26.04
CA GLU A 193 1.66 -5.45 -27.20
C GLU A 193 3.14 -5.70 -27.48
N THR A 194 3.99 -4.68 -27.26
CA THR A 194 5.45 -4.80 -27.42
C THR A 194 6.01 -5.82 -26.43
N VAL A 195 5.64 -5.74 -25.15
CA VAL A 195 6.08 -6.69 -24.11
C VAL A 195 5.54 -8.09 -24.40
N SER A 196 4.25 -8.21 -24.69
CA SER A 196 3.62 -9.52 -24.95
C SER A 196 4.16 -10.20 -26.21
N GLY A 197 4.62 -9.42 -27.20
CA GLY A 197 5.22 -9.93 -28.43
C GLY A 197 6.71 -10.29 -28.31
N ASP A 198 7.38 -9.88 -27.22
CA ASP A 198 8.79 -10.17 -26.99
C ASP A 198 8.95 -11.46 -26.18
N SER A 199 9.43 -12.51 -26.83
CA SER A 199 9.66 -13.82 -26.17
C SER A 199 10.72 -13.82 -25.06
N SER A 200 11.49 -12.74 -24.92
CA SER A 200 12.43 -12.57 -23.81
C SER A 200 11.81 -11.93 -22.57
N LEU A 201 10.55 -11.50 -22.66
CA LEU A 201 9.81 -10.84 -21.59
C LEU A 201 8.54 -11.62 -21.23
N ALA A 202 7.99 -11.30 -20.06
CA ALA A 202 6.69 -11.73 -19.59
C ALA A 202 5.91 -10.52 -19.08
N LEU A 203 4.71 -10.31 -19.63
CA LEU A 203 3.76 -9.32 -19.12
C LEU A 203 2.87 -9.97 -18.06
N MET A 204 2.77 -9.33 -16.90
CA MET A 204 1.82 -9.69 -15.86
C MET A 204 0.80 -8.55 -15.72
N GLU A 205 -0.43 -8.82 -16.12
CA GLU A 205 -1.53 -7.87 -15.97
C GLU A 205 -1.94 -7.77 -14.50
N ARG A 206 -2.13 -6.54 -14.02
CA ARG A 206 -2.57 -6.24 -12.66
C ARG A 206 -4.07 -5.95 -12.66
N PRO A 207 -4.89 -6.64 -11.84
CA PRO A 207 -6.31 -6.33 -11.70
C PRO A 207 -6.54 -4.88 -11.31
N ALA A 208 -7.58 -4.26 -11.87
CA ALA A 208 -7.90 -2.85 -11.68
C ALA A 208 -8.63 -2.58 -10.34
N LEU A 209 -7.95 -2.78 -9.21
CA LEU A 209 -8.47 -2.36 -7.89
C LEU A 209 -8.21 -0.88 -7.64
N ASN A 210 -8.68 -0.03 -8.54
CA ASN A 210 -8.50 1.41 -8.48
C ASN A 210 -9.66 2.13 -9.17
N THR A 211 -9.78 3.43 -8.97
CA THR A 211 -10.80 4.25 -9.60
C THR A 211 -10.22 5.60 -9.99
N PHE A 212 -10.48 6.04 -11.23
CA PHE A 212 -10.25 7.41 -11.68
C PHE A 212 -11.56 8.16 -11.75
N TYR A 213 -11.54 9.40 -11.31
CA TYR A 213 -12.70 10.25 -11.27
C TYR A 213 -12.44 11.70 -11.65
N LEU A 214 -13.48 12.29 -12.22
CA LEU A 214 -13.62 13.73 -12.40
C LEU A 214 -14.41 14.28 -11.21
N ALA A 215 -13.71 14.95 -10.30
CA ALA A 215 -14.32 15.48 -9.08
C ALA A 215 -14.65 16.96 -9.19
N MET A 216 -15.53 17.40 -8.29
CA MET A 216 -15.98 18.77 -8.09
C MET A 216 -16.18 18.99 -6.59
N THR A 217 -16.01 20.22 -6.13
CA THR A 217 -16.34 20.59 -4.74
C THR A 217 -17.69 21.28 -4.71
N ASN A 218 -18.67 20.68 -4.04
CA ASN A 218 -20.06 21.15 -4.05
C ASN A 218 -20.34 22.44 -3.25
N THR A 219 -19.31 23.06 -2.67
CA THR A 219 -19.41 24.36 -1.98
C THR A 219 -19.12 25.55 -2.89
N PHE A 220 -18.66 25.30 -4.12
CA PHE A 220 -18.41 26.33 -5.13
C PHE A 220 -19.50 26.34 -6.19
N ALA A 221 -20.01 27.53 -6.53
CA ALA A 221 -20.90 27.68 -7.67
C ALA A 221 -20.16 27.42 -9.01
N PRO A 222 -20.78 26.78 -10.01
CA PRO A 222 -22.16 26.28 -10.03
C PRO A 222 -22.31 24.83 -9.54
N PHE A 223 -21.26 24.22 -8.98
CA PHE A 223 -21.27 22.84 -8.49
C PHE A 223 -22.07 22.68 -7.21
N ASP A 224 -22.44 23.75 -6.52
CA ASP A 224 -23.43 23.78 -5.43
C ASP A 224 -24.83 23.35 -5.87
N ASN A 225 -25.13 23.44 -7.17
CA ASN A 225 -26.38 22.95 -7.74
C ASN A 225 -26.26 21.47 -8.16
N GLN A 226 -26.94 20.57 -7.46
CA GLN A 226 -26.97 19.14 -7.78
C GLN A 226 -27.44 18.84 -9.21
N ALA A 227 -28.39 19.61 -9.76
CA ALA A 227 -28.85 19.42 -11.14
C ALA A 227 -27.76 19.72 -12.17
N VAL A 228 -26.84 20.66 -11.86
CA VAL A 228 -25.67 20.94 -12.71
C VAL A 228 -24.73 19.73 -12.71
N ARG A 229 -24.44 19.16 -11.53
CA ARG A 229 -23.57 17.97 -11.42
C ARG A 229 -24.16 16.76 -12.14
N GLN A 230 -25.45 16.49 -11.97
CA GLN A 230 -26.17 15.43 -12.70
C GLN A 230 -26.14 15.61 -14.22
N ALA A 231 -26.30 16.84 -14.70
CA ALA A 231 -26.18 17.13 -16.13
C ALA A 231 -24.75 16.83 -16.64
N ILE A 232 -23.72 17.27 -15.92
CA ILE A 232 -22.32 17.02 -16.29
C ILE A 232 -22.01 15.52 -16.32
N ALA A 233 -22.52 14.75 -15.35
CA ALA A 233 -22.31 13.30 -15.29
C ALA A 233 -22.82 12.54 -16.53
N LYS A 234 -23.85 13.06 -17.21
CA LYS A 234 -24.36 12.53 -18.48
C LYS A 234 -23.65 13.11 -19.71
N GLY A 235 -22.96 14.23 -19.56
CA GLY A 235 -22.31 14.97 -20.65
C GLY A 235 -20.87 14.57 -20.95
N VAL A 236 -20.27 13.69 -20.15
CA VAL A 236 -18.91 13.16 -20.35
C VAL A 236 -18.98 11.74 -20.91
N ASP A 237 -18.40 11.53 -22.08
CA ASP A 237 -18.20 10.23 -22.73
C ASP A 237 -17.00 9.52 -22.10
N ARG A 238 -17.31 8.74 -21.05
CA ARG A 238 -16.33 7.97 -20.26
C ARG A 238 -15.77 6.79 -21.05
N GLN A 239 -16.59 6.18 -21.93
CA GLN A 239 -16.15 5.07 -22.78
C GLN A 239 -15.07 5.51 -23.76
N ARG A 240 -15.24 6.67 -24.39
CA ARG A 240 -14.20 7.26 -25.27
C ARG A 240 -12.87 7.44 -24.54
N ILE A 241 -12.90 7.88 -23.27
CA ILE A 241 -11.67 8.08 -22.47
C ILE A 241 -10.96 6.73 -22.27
N VAL A 242 -11.69 5.70 -21.84
CA VAL A 242 -11.12 4.35 -21.62
C VAL A 242 -10.59 3.78 -22.93
N ASP A 243 -11.37 3.79 -24.01
CA ASP A 243 -10.98 3.22 -25.32
C ASP A 243 -9.74 3.90 -25.94
N THR A 244 -9.50 5.17 -25.60
CA THR A 244 -8.43 5.97 -26.23
C THR A 244 -7.13 5.96 -25.43
N PHE A 245 -7.20 6.00 -24.09
CA PHE A 245 -6.04 6.33 -23.25
C PHE A 245 -5.59 5.20 -22.33
N TYR A 246 -6.37 4.13 -22.18
CA TYR A 246 -6.11 3.07 -21.22
C TYR A 246 -5.62 1.78 -21.89
N PRO A 247 -4.78 0.98 -21.20
CA PRO A 247 -4.34 -0.32 -21.69
C PRO A 247 -5.46 -1.37 -21.61
N PRO A 248 -5.25 -2.55 -22.24
CA PRO A 248 -6.06 -3.74 -21.96
C PRO A 248 -6.20 -4.03 -20.46
N GLY A 249 -7.35 -4.59 -20.07
CA GLY A 249 -7.70 -4.83 -18.66
C GLY A 249 -8.34 -3.64 -17.95
N SER A 250 -8.51 -2.50 -18.63
CA SER A 250 -9.23 -1.34 -18.11
C SER A 250 -10.72 -1.39 -18.45
N GLU A 251 -11.55 -0.81 -17.60
CA GLU A 251 -13.00 -0.75 -17.78
C GLU A 251 -13.59 0.61 -17.41
N VAL A 252 -14.72 0.96 -18.03
CA VAL A 252 -15.51 2.12 -17.60
C VAL A 252 -16.12 1.82 -16.24
N ALA A 253 -15.92 2.72 -15.29
CA ALA A 253 -16.41 2.55 -13.94
C ALA A 253 -17.95 2.58 -13.90
N SER A 254 -18.56 1.44 -13.58
CA SER A 254 -20.02 1.34 -13.39
C SER A 254 -20.44 1.89 -12.02
N HIS A 255 -19.56 1.79 -11.03
CA HIS A 255 -19.72 2.31 -9.68
C HIS A 255 -18.41 2.99 -9.27
N PHE A 256 -18.38 3.67 -8.12
CA PHE A 256 -17.13 4.28 -7.65
C PHE A 256 -16.07 3.22 -7.31
N THR A 257 -16.49 2.18 -6.60
CA THR A 257 -15.64 1.07 -6.17
C THR A 257 -15.61 -0.03 -7.25
N PRO A 258 -14.45 -0.62 -7.57
CA PRO A 258 -14.35 -1.73 -8.53
C PRO A 258 -15.18 -2.95 -8.13
N CYS A 259 -15.90 -3.56 -9.09
CA CYS A 259 -16.81 -4.69 -8.82
C CYS A 259 -16.12 -5.97 -8.35
N ALA A 260 -14.79 -6.04 -8.45
CA ALA A 260 -13.98 -7.12 -7.90
C ALA A 260 -14.02 -7.16 -6.36
N ILE A 261 -14.37 -6.05 -5.70
CA ILE A 261 -14.54 -5.98 -4.25
C ILE A 261 -15.99 -6.34 -3.88
N PRO A 262 -16.22 -7.24 -2.91
CA PRO A 262 -17.58 -7.56 -2.44
C PRO A 262 -18.37 -6.30 -2.05
N ASN A 263 -19.67 -6.29 -2.37
CA ASN A 263 -20.60 -5.16 -2.21
C ASN A 263 -20.26 -3.84 -2.95
N ALA A 264 -19.21 -3.80 -3.77
CA ALA A 264 -18.80 -2.58 -4.46
C ALA A 264 -19.81 -2.07 -5.51
N CYS A 265 -20.40 -2.99 -6.27
CA CYS A 265 -21.29 -2.69 -7.41
C CYS A 265 -22.74 -3.05 -7.15
N GLU A 266 -23.18 -2.93 -5.89
CA GLU A 266 -24.59 -3.04 -5.52
C GLU A 266 -25.35 -1.78 -5.96
N GLY A 267 -26.61 -1.95 -6.40
CA GLY A 267 -27.44 -0.84 -6.85
C GLY A 267 -27.41 -0.62 -8.37
N ASP A 268 -27.74 0.60 -8.80
CA ASP A 268 -27.82 0.98 -10.20
C ASP A 268 -26.47 1.51 -10.72
N PRO A 269 -26.05 1.13 -11.94
CA PRO A 269 -24.81 1.64 -12.52
C PRO A 269 -24.90 3.14 -12.82
N TRP A 270 -23.73 3.77 -12.91
CA TRP A 270 -23.57 5.19 -13.19
C TRP A 270 -24.26 5.63 -14.49
N TYR A 271 -24.49 6.93 -14.64
CA TYR A 271 -25.17 7.49 -15.81
C TYR A 271 -24.46 7.14 -17.13
N GLU A 272 -25.26 6.76 -18.12
CA GLU A 272 -24.82 6.62 -19.50
C GLU A 272 -24.55 7.99 -20.14
N PHE A 273 -23.72 8.01 -21.17
CA PHE A 273 -23.43 9.22 -21.94
C PHE A 273 -24.67 9.64 -22.75
N ASP A 274 -25.26 10.78 -22.38
CA ASP A 274 -26.38 11.42 -23.07
C ASP A 274 -26.19 12.95 -23.08
N PRO A 275 -25.43 13.48 -24.06
CA PRO A 275 -25.13 14.90 -24.12
C PRO A 275 -26.35 15.76 -24.50
N GLU A 276 -27.40 15.17 -25.08
CA GLU A 276 -28.64 15.90 -25.37
C GLU A 276 -29.45 16.14 -24.10
N ALA A 277 -29.65 15.10 -23.28
CA ALA A 277 -30.29 15.23 -21.98
C ALA A 277 -29.47 16.14 -21.06
N ALA A 278 -28.14 15.99 -21.03
CA ALA A 278 -27.25 16.84 -20.26
C ALA A 278 -27.42 18.33 -20.57
N ARG A 279 -27.46 18.71 -21.86
CA ARG A 279 -27.70 20.12 -22.25
C ARG A 279 -29.07 20.63 -21.81
N ALA A 280 -30.11 19.80 -21.94
CA ALA A 280 -31.45 20.17 -21.52
C ALA A 280 -31.54 20.40 -20.01
N GLU A 281 -30.92 19.52 -19.22
CA GLU A 281 -30.84 19.63 -17.76
C GLU A 281 -30.02 20.83 -17.32
N LEU A 282 -28.87 21.08 -17.96
CA LEU A 282 -28.03 22.23 -17.68
C LEU A 282 -28.75 23.56 -17.99
N ALA A 283 -29.50 23.62 -19.10
CA ALA A 283 -30.35 24.75 -19.43
C ALA A 283 -31.47 24.96 -18.40
N ALA A 284 -32.12 23.89 -17.94
CA ALA A 284 -33.15 23.94 -16.91
C ALA A 284 -32.59 24.38 -15.54
N ALA A 285 -31.32 24.04 -15.26
CA ALA A 285 -30.59 24.48 -14.07
C ALA A 285 -30.11 25.94 -14.14
N GLY A 286 -30.38 26.65 -15.25
CA GLY A 286 -30.05 28.06 -15.42
C GLY A 286 -28.78 28.36 -16.23
N PHE A 287 -28.19 27.34 -16.87
CA PHE A 287 -26.95 27.45 -17.65
C PHE A 287 -27.13 27.05 -19.13
N PRO A 288 -28.09 27.65 -19.87
CA PRO A 288 -28.37 27.27 -21.26
C PRO A 288 -27.20 27.52 -22.22
N ASP A 289 -26.31 28.44 -21.87
CA ASP A 289 -25.11 28.80 -22.63
C ASP A 289 -23.83 28.24 -21.99
N GLY A 290 -23.93 27.31 -21.03
CA GLY A 290 -22.79 26.80 -20.27
C GLY A 290 -22.21 27.83 -19.28
N PHE A 291 -20.97 27.62 -18.85
CA PHE A 291 -20.23 28.48 -17.93
C PHE A 291 -18.71 28.29 -18.08
N SER A 292 -17.91 29.16 -17.47
CA SER A 292 -16.45 29.00 -17.41
C SER A 292 -16.00 28.38 -16.09
N THR A 293 -14.97 27.55 -16.12
CA THR A 293 -14.40 26.89 -14.94
C THR A 293 -12.94 26.49 -15.19
N LYS A 294 -12.37 25.63 -14.33
CA LYS A 294 -11.01 25.08 -14.45
C LYS A 294 -11.03 23.56 -14.36
N ILE A 295 -9.96 22.93 -14.83
CA ILE A 295 -9.61 21.53 -14.57
C ILE A 295 -8.23 21.53 -13.91
N TYR A 296 -8.18 21.16 -12.64
CA TYR A 296 -6.94 21.02 -11.88
C TYR A 296 -6.42 19.58 -11.95
N TYR A 297 -5.12 19.40 -12.11
CA TYR A 297 -4.49 18.09 -11.95
C TYR A 297 -3.02 18.20 -11.56
N ARG A 298 -2.45 17.11 -11.02
CA ARG A 298 -1.00 16.91 -10.87
C ARG A 298 -0.50 15.95 -11.94
N ASP A 299 0.63 16.26 -12.56
CA ASP A 299 1.16 15.47 -13.69
C ASP A 299 1.97 14.26 -13.21
N VAL A 300 1.29 13.34 -12.52
CA VAL A 300 1.88 12.14 -11.93
C VAL A 300 1.13 10.91 -12.42
N VAL A 301 1.86 10.01 -13.10
CA VAL A 301 1.31 8.78 -13.66
C VAL A 301 0.88 7.82 -12.54
N ARG A 302 -0.33 7.27 -12.69
CA ARG A 302 -0.92 6.26 -11.81
C ARG A 302 -1.68 5.23 -12.64
N GLY A 303 -1.86 4.02 -12.12
CA GLY A 303 -2.63 2.97 -12.81
C GLY A 303 -4.06 3.41 -13.15
N TYR A 304 -4.69 4.18 -12.26
CA TYR A 304 -6.02 4.75 -12.52
C TYR A 304 -6.01 5.86 -13.58
N LEU A 305 -4.90 6.57 -13.83
CA LEU A 305 -4.82 7.68 -14.79
C LEU A 305 -3.45 7.69 -15.49
N PRO A 306 -3.25 6.85 -16.51
CA PRO A 306 -1.93 6.62 -17.09
C PRO A 306 -1.48 7.72 -18.07
N GLN A 307 -2.40 8.49 -18.66
CA GLN A 307 -2.11 9.58 -19.62
C GLN A 307 -2.73 10.91 -19.17
N VAL A 308 -2.28 11.42 -18.02
CA VAL A 308 -2.90 12.53 -17.27
C VAL A 308 -3.25 13.75 -18.14
N SER A 309 -2.27 14.33 -18.84
CA SER A 309 -2.48 15.55 -19.65
C SER A 309 -3.42 15.31 -20.84
N ASN A 310 -3.32 14.16 -21.50
CA ASN A 310 -4.17 13.81 -22.63
C ASN A 310 -5.63 13.62 -22.20
N VAL A 311 -5.86 12.95 -21.08
CA VAL A 311 -7.21 12.79 -20.51
C VAL A 311 -7.79 14.15 -20.08
N ALA A 312 -6.99 15.03 -19.48
CA ALA A 312 -7.44 16.39 -19.13
C ALA A 312 -7.87 17.21 -20.36
N GLN A 313 -7.11 17.13 -21.45
CA GLN A 313 -7.43 17.80 -22.72
C GLN A 313 -8.68 17.21 -23.38
N ASP A 314 -8.86 15.89 -23.31
CA ASP A 314 -10.06 15.24 -23.84
C ASP A 314 -11.30 15.64 -23.04
N ILE A 315 -11.24 15.63 -21.70
CA ILE A 315 -12.31 16.11 -20.83
C ILE A 315 -12.63 17.59 -21.11
N GLN A 316 -11.61 18.46 -21.25
CA GLN A 316 -11.80 19.87 -21.62
C GLN A 316 -12.56 20.00 -22.96
N ALA A 317 -12.16 19.25 -23.98
CA ALA A 317 -12.80 19.26 -25.28
C ALA A 317 -14.25 18.75 -25.19
N GLN A 318 -14.49 17.65 -24.50
CA GLN A 318 -15.84 17.10 -24.29
C GLN A 318 -16.75 18.08 -23.54
N LEU A 319 -16.28 18.72 -22.46
CA LEU A 319 -17.03 19.74 -21.73
C LEU A 319 -17.45 20.90 -22.65
N LYS A 320 -16.53 21.33 -23.53
CA LYS A 320 -16.81 22.40 -24.49
C LYS A 320 -17.79 21.96 -25.58
N GLU A 321 -17.57 20.81 -26.19
CA GLU A 321 -18.36 20.31 -27.32
C GLU A 321 -19.76 19.87 -26.88
N ASN A 322 -19.86 19.16 -25.76
CA ASN A 322 -21.11 18.55 -25.32
C ASN A 322 -21.98 19.53 -24.52
N LEU A 323 -21.38 20.40 -23.71
CA LEU A 323 -22.09 21.22 -22.71
C LEU A 323 -21.83 22.73 -22.83
N ASN A 324 -20.98 23.15 -23.78
CA ASN A 324 -20.50 24.54 -23.90
C ASN A 324 -19.83 25.08 -22.62
N ILE A 325 -19.26 24.21 -21.78
CA ILE A 325 -18.48 24.60 -20.60
C ILE A 325 -17.06 24.92 -21.06
N ASP A 326 -16.58 26.11 -20.72
CA ASP A 326 -15.24 26.59 -21.08
C ASP A 326 -14.30 26.40 -19.89
N ALA A 327 -13.49 25.34 -19.92
CA ALA A 327 -12.60 24.98 -18.82
C ALA A 327 -11.14 25.36 -19.11
N GLU A 328 -10.47 26.06 -18.20
CA GLU A 328 -9.02 26.28 -18.23
C GLU A 328 -8.28 25.10 -17.56
N ILE A 329 -7.30 24.51 -18.24
CA ILE A 329 -6.45 23.48 -17.63
C ILE A 329 -5.39 24.13 -16.75
N VAL A 330 -5.31 23.70 -15.50
CA VAL A 330 -4.36 24.18 -14.50
C VAL A 330 -3.56 22.99 -13.95
N VAL A 331 -2.29 22.92 -14.33
CA VAL A 331 -1.37 21.92 -13.77
C VAL A 331 -0.80 22.44 -12.46
N MET A 332 -0.86 21.62 -11.41
CA MET A 332 -0.36 21.94 -10.07
C MET A 332 0.82 21.03 -9.70
N GLU A 333 1.67 21.54 -8.82
CA GLU A 333 2.67 20.71 -8.12
C GLU A 333 1.93 19.66 -7.27
N SER A 334 2.49 18.44 -7.18
CA SER A 334 1.81 17.27 -6.59
C SER A 334 1.39 17.50 -5.14
N GLY A 335 2.28 17.97 -4.28
CA GLY A 335 1.97 18.21 -2.86
C GLY A 335 0.88 19.26 -2.70
N ALA A 336 1.04 20.40 -3.38
CA ALA A 336 0.06 21.48 -3.36
C ALA A 336 -1.31 21.06 -3.92
N PHE A 337 -1.34 20.18 -4.93
CA PHE A 337 -2.58 19.63 -5.46
C PHE A 337 -3.28 18.71 -4.45
N ILE A 338 -2.54 17.77 -3.85
CA ILE A 338 -3.10 16.83 -2.88
C ILE A 338 -3.68 17.60 -1.69
N GLU A 339 -2.91 18.52 -1.10
CA GLU A 339 -3.38 19.38 0.01
C GLU A 339 -4.67 20.14 -0.37
N ALA A 340 -4.68 20.80 -1.53
CA ALA A 340 -5.83 21.57 -1.97
C ALA A 340 -7.06 20.72 -2.26
N SER A 341 -6.87 19.54 -2.87
CA SER A 341 -7.94 18.60 -3.20
C SER A 341 -8.54 17.94 -1.96
N SER A 342 -7.70 17.44 -1.04
CA SER A 342 -8.14 16.82 0.21
C SER A 342 -8.88 17.82 1.10
N ALA A 343 -8.48 19.09 1.10
CA ALA A 343 -9.15 20.16 1.84
C ALA A 343 -10.46 20.67 1.16
N GLY A 344 -10.85 20.14 0.00
CA GLY A 344 -12.04 20.62 -0.73
C GLY A 344 -11.93 22.08 -1.20
N SER A 345 -10.72 22.56 -1.49
CA SER A 345 -10.46 23.98 -1.76
C SER A 345 -10.34 24.35 -3.25
N LEU A 346 -10.48 23.37 -4.14
CA LEU A 346 -10.42 23.56 -5.60
C LEU A 346 -11.77 24.06 -6.15
N ASP A 347 -11.78 25.27 -6.72
CA ASP A 347 -12.96 25.98 -7.26
C ASP A 347 -13.35 25.56 -8.69
N GLY A 348 -13.08 24.30 -9.06
CA GLY A 348 -13.20 23.79 -10.42
C GLY A 348 -13.39 22.29 -10.45
N PHE A 349 -13.31 21.71 -11.66
CA PHE A 349 -13.08 20.29 -11.79
C PHE A 349 -11.66 19.94 -11.35
N TYR A 350 -11.46 18.72 -10.89
CA TYR A 350 -10.13 18.18 -10.70
C TYR A 350 -10.05 16.68 -10.98
N LEU A 351 -8.88 16.24 -11.44
CA LEU A 351 -8.61 14.86 -11.83
C LEU A 351 -7.84 14.16 -10.73
N LEU A 352 -8.43 13.12 -10.15
CA LEU A 352 -7.79 12.32 -9.13
C LEU A 352 -8.34 10.89 -9.17
N GLY A 353 -7.73 10.02 -8.40
CA GLY A 353 -8.14 8.64 -8.29
C GLY A 353 -7.62 8.01 -7.01
N TRP A 354 -8.07 6.79 -6.78
CA TRP A 354 -7.74 5.99 -5.60
C TRP A 354 -7.30 4.59 -6.02
N GLY A 355 -6.28 4.05 -5.36
CA GLY A 355 -5.89 2.65 -5.44
C GLY A 355 -6.29 1.94 -4.15
N ALA A 356 -6.69 0.68 -4.22
CA ALA A 356 -7.06 -0.07 -3.03
C ALA A 356 -5.85 -0.23 -2.10
N ASP A 357 -5.95 0.24 -0.86
CA ASP A 357 -4.95 -0.03 0.20
C ASP A 357 -5.22 -1.39 0.87
N PHE A 358 -6.51 -1.74 0.97
CA PHE A 358 -7.00 -3.02 1.45
C PHE A 358 -8.28 -3.43 0.70
N PRO A 359 -8.55 -4.73 0.55
CA PRO A 359 -9.57 -5.23 -0.39
C PRO A 359 -10.97 -5.28 0.23
N HIS A 360 -11.44 -4.16 0.76
CA HIS A 360 -12.78 -4.02 1.33
C HIS A 360 -13.44 -2.73 0.85
N VAL A 361 -14.77 -2.76 0.71
CA VAL A 361 -15.54 -1.63 0.14
C VAL A 361 -15.38 -0.33 0.95
N THR A 362 -15.12 -0.44 2.26
CA THR A 362 -14.88 0.70 3.16
C THR A 362 -13.59 1.46 2.82
N ASN A 363 -12.59 0.83 2.20
CA ASN A 363 -11.39 1.53 1.71
C ASN A 363 -11.72 2.60 0.67
N PHE A 364 -12.80 2.40 -0.09
CA PHE A 364 -13.27 3.33 -1.11
C PHE A 364 -14.37 4.23 -0.55
N LEU A 365 -15.48 3.64 -0.12
CA LEU A 365 -16.70 4.41 0.18
C LEU A 365 -16.58 5.24 1.45
N ASP A 366 -16.02 4.68 2.53
CA ASP A 366 -15.96 5.38 3.80
C ASP A 366 -14.91 6.51 3.78
N TYR A 367 -13.81 6.34 3.03
CA TYR A 367 -12.84 7.43 2.82
C TYR A 367 -13.52 8.60 2.15
N HIS A 368 -14.10 8.38 0.97
CA HIS A 368 -14.50 9.46 0.07
C HIS A 368 -15.86 10.06 0.44
N PHE A 369 -16.76 9.25 1.02
CA PHE A 369 -18.14 9.62 1.30
C PHE A 369 -18.50 9.52 2.79
N GLY A 370 -17.51 9.33 3.67
CA GLY A 370 -17.67 9.49 5.10
C GLY A 370 -17.89 10.95 5.50
N ALA A 371 -18.56 11.17 6.64
CA ALA A 371 -19.02 12.51 7.04
C ALA A 371 -17.91 13.54 7.28
N ALA A 372 -16.68 13.09 7.56
CA ALA A 372 -15.55 13.95 7.91
C ALA A 372 -14.67 14.34 6.71
N ASN A 373 -14.84 13.75 5.52
CA ASN A 373 -13.99 14.03 4.38
C ASN A 373 -14.52 15.24 3.57
N PRO A 374 -13.78 16.37 3.51
CA PRO A 374 -14.24 17.58 2.83
C PRO A 374 -13.89 17.62 1.33
N GLN A 375 -13.22 16.60 0.77
CA GLN A 375 -12.69 16.59 -0.60
C GLN A 375 -13.74 16.99 -1.66
N PHE A 376 -14.98 16.51 -1.54
CA PHE A 376 -16.08 16.82 -2.46
C PHE A 376 -17.03 17.94 -1.96
N GLY A 377 -16.66 18.61 -0.86
CA GLY A 377 -17.47 19.62 -0.18
C GLY A 377 -18.35 19.03 0.93
N ASP A 378 -19.53 19.60 1.13
CA ASP A 378 -20.48 19.18 2.17
C ASP A 378 -21.05 17.79 1.86
N GLN A 379 -20.85 16.84 2.77
CA GLN A 379 -21.35 15.47 2.62
C GLN A 379 -22.85 15.37 2.94
N SER A 380 -23.58 14.47 2.26
CA SER A 380 -25.00 14.25 2.53
C SER A 380 -25.22 13.17 3.60
N PRO A 381 -26.06 13.43 4.64
CA PRO A 381 -26.43 12.40 5.62
C PRO A 381 -27.10 11.19 4.97
N THR A 382 -27.68 11.36 3.78
CA THR A 382 -28.38 10.31 3.04
C THR A 382 -27.48 9.12 2.71
N TYR A 383 -26.18 9.31 2.47
CA TYR A 383 -25.26 8.19 2.27
C TYR A 383 -24.28 8.01 3.43
N THR A 384 -23.88 9.07 4.15
CA THR A 384 -22.90 8.93 5.23
C THR A 384 -23.42 8.05 6.37
N GLU A 385 -24.70 8.19 6.76
CA GLU A 385 -25.31 7.38 7.83
C GLU A 385 -25.51 5.92 7.42
N ILE A 386 -25.79 5.68 6.14
CA ILE A 386 -25.97 4.33 5.57
C ILE A 386 -24.62 3.61 5.51
N LEU A 387 -23.58 4.28 5.04
CA LEU A 387 -22.23 3.73 4.99
C LEU A 387 -21.72 3.38 6.39
N ALA A 388 -21.91 4.28 7.37
CA ALA A 388 -21.50 4.02 8.75
C ALA A 388 -22.22 2.80 9.38
N GLN A 389 -23.46 2.52 8.97
CA GLN A 389 -24.19 1.31 9.38
C GLN A 389 -23.70 0.07 8.63
N ALA A 390 -23.55 0.16 7.31
CA ALA A 390 -23.11 -0.95 6.46
C ALA A 390 -21.72 -1.46 6.84
N ALA A 391 -20.80 -0.54 7.16
CA ALA A 391 -19.43 -0.85 7.53
C ALA A 391 -19.28 -1.73 8.77
N GLN A 392 -20.32 -1.83 9.62
CA GLN A 392 -20.30 -2.66 10.84
C GLN A 392 -20.85 -4.08 10.62
N ILE A 393 -21.35 -4.40 9.42
CA ILE A 393 -21.98 -5.70 9.11
C ILE A 393 -20.98 -6.61 8.42
N ALA A 394 -20.67 -7.76 9.04
CA ALA A 394 -19.69 -8.70 8.49
C ALA A 394 -20.24 -9.62 7.39
N ASP A 395 -21.53 -9.95 7.44
CA ASP A 395 -22.13 -10.79 6.40
C ASP A 395 -22.39 -9.95 5.13
N VAL A 396 -21.69 -10.32 4.06
CA VAL A 396 -21.74 -9.63 2.75
C VAL A 396 -23.16 -9.56 2.18
N ALA A 397 -24.00 -10.57 2.41
CA ALA A 397 -25.37 -10.58 1.90
C ALA A 397 -26.31 -9.72 2.77
N GLU A 398 -26.07 -9.64 4.08
CA GLU A 398 -26.78 -8.73 4.98
C GLU A 398 -26.41 -7.27 4.73
N ALA A 399 -25.15 -6.97 4.38
CA ALA A 399 -24.68 -5.62 4.08
C ALA A 399 -25.11 -5.10 2.69
N ALA A 400 -25.30 -6.01 1.72
CA ALA A 400 -25.57 -5.66 0.32
C ALA A 400 -26.71 -4.64 0.09
N PRO A 401 -27.89 -4.73 0.75
CA PRO A 401 -28.96 -3.77 0.55
C PRO A 401 -28.59 -2.34 0.98
N LEU A 402 -27.78 -2.18 2.03
CA LEU A 402 -27.33 -0.86 2.50
C LEU A 402 -26.30 -0.27 1.53
N TYR A 403 -25.37 -1.10 1.02
CA TYR A 403 -24.44 -0.63 -0.01
C TYR A 403 -25.15 -0.27 -1.32
N ALA A 404 -26.22 -0.98 -1.71
CA ALA A 404 -27.06 -0.59 -2.84
C ALA A 404 -27.71 0.78 -2.63
N GLU A 405 -28.25 1.03 -1.43
CA GLU A 405 -28.86 2.32 -1.08
C GLU A 405 -27.83 3.45 -1.08
N ALA A 406 -26.66 3.22 -0.48
CA ALA A 406 -25.55 4.18 -0.44
C ALA A 406 -25.03 4.51 -1.84
N ASN A 407 -24.76 3.51 -2.68
CA ASN A 407 -24.31 3.71 -4.06
C ASN A 407 -25.32 4.50 -4.90
N ASN A 408 -26.62 4.17 -4.76
CA ASN A 408 -27.69 4.90 -5.44
C ASN A 408 -27.77 6.36 -4.97
N ALA A 409 -27.60 6.62 -3.67
CA ALA A 409 -27.55 7.96 -3.13
C ALA A 409 -26.32 8.73 -3.66
N ILE A 410 -25.11 8.15 -3.61
CA ILE A 410 -23.89 8.76 -4.17
C ILE A 410 -24.09 9.11 -5.66
N ARG A 411 -24.67 8.19 -6.43
CA ARG A 411 -25.05 8.40 -7.83
C ARG A 411 -26.06 9.53 -8.01
N GLU A 412 -27.04 9.66 -7.13
CA GLU A 412 -28.02 10.75 -7.19
C GLU A 412 -27.38 12.10 -6.87
N TYR A 413 -26.53 12.16 -5.85
CA TYR A 413 -25.88 13.39 -5.40
C TYR A 413 -24.75 13.86 -6.31
N VAL A 414 -24.10 12.94 -7.05
CA VAL A 414 -22.97 13.24 -7.96
C VAL A 414 -21.91 14.12 -7.27
N PRO A 415 -21.29 13.68 -6.16
CA PRO A 415 -20.15 14.40 -5.58
C PRO A 415 -18.95 14.41 -6.53
N MET A 416 -18.89 13.42 -7.41
CA MET A 416 -17.84 13.14 -8.37
C MET A 416 -18.41 12.32 -9.52
N ILE A 417 -17.65 12.14 -10.61
CA ILE A 417 -18.00 11.28 -11.73
C ILE A 417 -16.93 10.17 -11.83
N PRO A 418 -17.26 8.89 -11.55
CA PRO A 418 -16.35 7.79 -11.74
C PRO A 418 -16.19 7.54 -13.25
N VAL A 419 -14.94 7.47 -13.72
CA VAL A 419 -14.61 7.38 -15.14
C VAL A 419 -14.12 5.98 -15.50
N ALA A 420 -13.10 5.49 -14.81
CA ALA A 420 -12.43 4.24 -15.17
C ALA A 420 -11.93 3.48 -13.95
N HIS A 421 -11.91 2.15 -14.06
CA HIS A 421 -11.00 1.30 -13.31
C HIS A 421 -9.85 0.95 -14.26
N GLY A 422 -8.66 1.48 -13.97
CA GLY A 422 -7.52 1.42 -14.87
C GLY A 422 -6.75 0.11 -14.74
N GLY A 423 -6.63 -0.62 -15.84
CA GLY A 423 -5.70 -1.73 -15.97
C GLY A 423 -4.25 -1.22 -15.89
N SER A 424 -3.38 -2.03 -15.33
CA SER A 424 -1.93 -1.79 -15.34
C SER A 424 -1.22 -3.14 -15.44
N GLY A 425 0.11 -3.11 -15.43
CA GLY A 425 0.87 -4.34 -15.48
C GLY A 425 2.34 -4.11 -15.15
N THR A 426 2.96 -5.21 -14.76
CA THR A 426 4.41 -5.32 -14.57
C THR A 426 4.99 -6.12 -15.72
N ALA A 427 6.22 -5.82 -16.12
CA ALA A 427 6.93 -6.61 -17.11
C ALA A 427 8.22 -7.17 -16.52
N TRP A 428 8.50 -8.41 -16.86
CA TRP A 428 9.58 -9.22 -16.30
C TRP A 428 10.43 -9.78 -17.41
N ARG A 429 11.69 -10.08 -17.14
CA ARG A 429 12.43 -10.99 -18.01
C ARG A 429 11.79 -12.38 -17.97
N ALA A 430 11.71 -13.05 -19.11
CA ALA A 430 11.05 -14.35 -19.24
C ALA A 430 11.73 -15.48 -18.43
N ASP A 431 12.96 -15.26 -17.95
CA ASP A 431 13.68 -16.19 -17.08
C ASP A 431 13.39 -16.00 -15.58
N VAL A 432 12.65 -14.95 -15.20
CA VAL A 432 12.19 -14.76 -13.81
C VAL A 432 11.11 -15.78 -13.49
N THR A 433 11.22 -16.43 -12.33
CA THR A 433 10.17 -17.32 -11.81
C THR A 433 9.44 -16.66 -10.64
N ASN A 434 8.14 -16.94 -10.52
CA ASN A 434 7.18 -16.24 -9.66
C ASN A 434 7.11 -14.72 -9.90
N PRO A 435 6.95 -14.24 -11.15
CA PRO A 435 6.76 -12.82 -11.41
C PRO A 435 5.51 -12.28 -10.70
N GLN A 436 5.57 -11.03 -10.24
CA GLN A 436 4.56 -10.42 -9.37
C GLN A 436 3.76 -9.31 -10.11
N ALA A 437 2.47 -9.20 -9.83
CA ALA A 437 1.60 -8.11 -10.23
C ALA A 437 0.47 -8.01 -9.21
N SER A 438 0.79 -7.53 -8.01
CA SER A 438 -0.19 -7.51 -6.93
C SER A 438 -1.31 -6.52 -7.24
N PRO A 439 -2.59 -6.88 -7.03
CA PRO A 439 -3.70 -5.95 -7.19
C PRO A 439 -3.65 -4.77 -6.20
N LEU A 440 -2.92 -4.89 -5.08
CA LEU A 440 -2.72 -3.84 -4.08
C LEU A 440 -1.35 -3.15 -4.23
N SER A 441 -0.59 -3.45 -5.29
CA SER A 441 0.76 -2.91 -5.53
C SER A 441 1.81 -3.25 -4.44
N ASN A 442 1.57 -4.31 -3.67
CA ASN A 442 2.46 -4.85 -2.62
C ASN A 442 3.22 -6.10 -3.11
N GLU A 443 4.09 -5.95 -4.11
CA GLU A 443 4.85 -7.09 -4.63
C GLU A 443 5.82 -7.71 -3.59
N VAL A 444 5.74 -9.03 -3.42
CA VAL A 444 6.53 -9.79 -2.44
C VAL A 444 7.78 -10.35 -3.12
N PHE A 445 8.93 -9.67 -3.00
CA PHE A 445 10.10 -10.00 -3.82
C PHE A 445 10.97 -11.13 -3.29
N HIS A 446 10.84 -11.54 -2.04
CA HIS A 446 11.65 -12.65 -1.50
C HIS A 446 11.29 -14.00 -2.14
N VAL A 447 10.03 -14.18 -2.58
CA VAL A 447 9.56 -15.37 -3.30
C VAL A 447 9.80 -15.32 -4.82
N THR A 448 10.36 -14.23 -5.32
CA THR A 448 10.67 -14.03 -6.75
C THR A 448 12.12 -14.45 -7.02
N ASP A 449 12.32 -15.40 -7.92
CA ASP A 449 13.67 -15.82 -8.34
C ASP A 449 14.02 -15.16 -9.68
N PRO A 450 15.04 -14.28 -9.72
CA PRO A 450 15.48 -13.59 -10.93
C PRO A 450 16.27 -14.53 -11.86
N GLY A 451 15.80 -15.74 -12.13
CA GLY A 451 16.47 -16.71 -13.00
C GLY A 451 17.85 -17.15 -12.48
N GLY A 452 17.97 -17.35 -11.17
CA GLY A 452 19.19 -17.79 -10.48
C GLY A 452 20.26 -16.71 -10.32
N ARG A 453 19.90 -15.43 -10.45
CA ARG A 453 20.82 -14.30 -10.23
C ARG A 453 20.88 -13.94 -8.73
N ASP A 454 22.08 -13.64 -8.23
CA ASP A 454 22.26 -13.19 -6.83
C ASP A 454 21.71 -11.78 -6.58
N VAL A 455 21.56 -10.99 -7.65
CA VAL A 455 21.02 -9.63 -7.62
C VAL A 455 19.73 -9.60 -8.42
N PHE A 456 18.65 -9.21 -7.76
CA PHE A 456 17.37 -8.88 -8.39
C PHE A 456 17.22 -7.36 -8.49
N VAL A 457 16.96 -6.84 -9.69
CA VAL A 457 16.79 -5.41 -9.94
C VAL A 457 15.37 -5.10 -10.39
N TRP A 458 14.63 -4.41 -9.53
CA TRP A 458 13.28 -3.88 -9.78
C TRP A 458 13.34 -2.40 -10.19
N MET A 459 12.55 -2.00 -11.18
CA MET A 459 12.48 -0.61 -11.63
C MET A 459 11.06 -0.05 -11.58
N GLN A 460 10.85 1.01 -10.79
CA GLN A 460 9.55 1.69 -10.67
C GLN A 460 9.59 3.11 -11.24
N ASN A 461 8.47 3.83 -11.16
CA ASN A 461 8.34 5.15 -11.79
C ASN A 461 8.87 6.33 -10.95
N ALA A 462 9.12 6.15 -9.65
CA ALA A 462 9.64 7.20 -8.78
C ALA A 462 10.54 6.67 -7.64
N GLU A 463 11.35 7.56 -7.10
CA GLU A 463 12.10 7.33 -5.86
C GLU A 463 11.14 7.28 -4.66
N PRO A 464 11.32 6.35 -3.70
CA PRO A 464 10.63 6.40 -2.41
C PRO A 464 10.84 7.74 -1.69
N ILE A 465 9.82 8.27 -1.02
CA ILE A 465 9.94 9.51 -0.23
C ILE A 465 10.79 9.22 1.02
N SER A 466 10.39 8.19 1.77
CA SER A 466 11.15 7.57 2.85
C SER A 466 10.94 6.06 2.87
N MET A 467 11.60 5.36 3.79
CA MET A 467 11.41 3.94 4.05
C MET A 467 10.55 3.68 5.30
N PHE A 468 10.05 4.72 5.97
CA PHE A 468 9.28 4.58 7.19
C PHE A 468 7.77 4.44 6.88
N CYS A 469 7.33 3.21 6.56
CA CYS A 469 5.97 2.92 6.06
C CYS A 469 4.83 3.59 6.85
N ALA A 470 4.95 3.67 8.18
CA ALA A 470 3.85 4.12 9.04
C ALA A 470 3.38 5.56 8.79
N ASP A 471 4.16 6.38 8.09
CA ASP A 471 3.85 7.77 7.77
C ASP A 471 4.06 8.11 6.28
N GLU A 472 3.99 7.10 5.40
CA GLU A 472 4.00 7.26 3.95
C GLU A 472 2.65 6.91 3.33
N THR A 473 2.34 7.56 2.20
CA THR A 473 1.04 7.42 1.50
C THR A 473 1.16 7.08 0.03
N ASP A 474 2.38 6.94 -0.49
CA ASP A 474 2.63 6.59 -1.89
C ASP A 474 3.08 5.14 -2.05
N GLY A 475 2.60 4.48 -3.11
CA GLY A 475 2.90 3.07 -3.37
C GLY A 475 4.38 2.82 -3.70
N GLU A 476 5.10 3.83 -4.21
CA GLU A 476 6.54 3.71 -4.50
C GLU A 476 7.38 3.56 -3.22
N SER A 477 7.01 4.27 -2.15
CA SER A 477 7.56 4.09 -0.80
C SER A 477 7.08 2.80 -0.13
N LEU A 478 5.77 2.53 -0.15
CA LEU A 478 5.19 1.37 0.54
C LEU A 478 5.77 0.04 0.03
N ARG A 479 5.85 -0.15 -1.29
CA ARG A 479 6.43 -1.36 -1.89
C ARG A 479 7.87 -1.62 -1.44
N ALA A 480 8.66 -0.56 -1.30
CA ALA A 480 10.06 -0.68 -0.90
C ALA A 480 10.17 -1.03 0.59
N CYS A 481 9.40 -0.36 1.45
CA CYS A 481 9.49 -0.57 2.89
C CYS A 481 8.82 -1.87 3.37
N GLU A 482 7.86 -2.41 2.63
CA GLU A 482 7.29 -3.76 2.81
C GLU A 482 8.32 -4.89 2.68
N GLN A 483 9.47 -4.62 2.05
CA GLN A 483 10.56 -5.59 2.01
C GLN A 483 11.33 -5.68 3.34
N ILE A 484 11.11 -4.70 4.25
CA ILE A 484 11.83 -4.51 5.51
C ILE A 484 10.94 -4.81 6.72
N VAL A 485 9.73 -4.27 6.74
CA VAL A 485 8.81 -4.38 7.88
C VAL A 485 7.61 -5.23 7.50
N GLU A 486 7.10 -5.99 8.46
CA GLU A 486 5.93 -6.84 8.27
C GLU A 486 4.86 -6.45 9.30
N ALA A 487 3.59 -6.48 8.87
CA ALA A 487 2.47 -6.27 9.77
C ALA A 487 2.03 -7.60 10.44
N LEU A 488 1.03 -7.53 11.32
CA LEU A 488 0.51 -8.72 12.01
C LEU A 488 -0.12 -9.73 11.03
N TYR A 489 -0.76 -9.21 9.98
CA TYR A 489 -1.28 -9.99 8.86
C TYR A 489 -0.64 -9.51 7.55
N SER A 490 -0.87 -10.24 6.47
CA SER A 490 -0.47 -9.85 5.11
C SER A 490 -1.54 -10.26 4.10
N TYR A 491 -1.34 -9.90 2.84
CA TYR A 491 -2.13 -10.41 1.72
C TYR A 491 -1.41 -11.57 1.03
N GLU A 492 -2.17 -12.48 0.44
CA GLU A 492 -1.62 -13.53 -0.40
C GLU A 492 -0.80 -12.95 -1.58
N VAL A 493 0.23 -13.67 -1.98
CA VAL A 493 1.09 -13.29 -3.11
C VAL A 493 0.23 -13.14 -4.38
N ASN A 494 0.27 -11.97 -5.02
CA ASN A 494 -0.53 -11.62 -6.19
C ASN A 494 -2.06 -11.68 -6.00
N GLY A 495 -2.56 -11.58 -4.77
CA GLY A 495 -3.99 -11.60 -4.49
C GLY A 495 -4.40 -10.67 -3.37
N THR A 496 -5.61 -10.87 -2.88
CA THR A 496 -6.25 -10.02 -1.88
C THR A 496 -6.72 -10.78 -0.65
N ALA A 497 -6.59 -12.11 -0.64
CA ALA A 497 -6.94 -12.87 0.55
C ALA A 497 -5.99 -12.50 1.70
N VAL A 498 -6.57 -12.20 2.85
CA VAL A 498 -5.83 -11.89 4.07
C VAL A 498 -5.31 -13.19 4.69
N GLN A 499 -4.05 -13.20 5.11
CA GLN A 499 -3.38 -14.36 5.71
C GLN A 499 -2.51 -13.97 6.91
N PRO A 500 -2.28 -14.90 7.87
CA PRO A 500 -1.41 -14.65 9.02
C PRO A 500 0.03 -14.27 8.62
N ALA A 501 0.60 -13.25 9.26
CA ALA A 501 1.99 -12.84 9.14
C ALA A 501 2.68 -12.88 10.52
N LEU A 502 3.03 -11.76 11.15
CA LEU A 502 3.65 -11.79 12.50
C LEU A 502 2.70 -12.32 13.59
N ALA A 503 1.39 -12.25 13.39
CA ALA A 503 0.41 -12.99 14.18
C ALA A 503 0.13 -14.36 13.54
N GLU A 504 0.03 -15.41 14.35
CA GLU A 504 -0.44 -16.73 13.92
C GLU A 504 -1.97 -16.76 13.75
N SER A 505 -2.68 -15.98 14.57
CA SER A 505 -4.12 -15.81 14.53
C SER A 505 -4.54 -14.53 15.25
N CYS A 506 -5.64 -13.91 14.82
CA CYS A 506 -6.39 -12.90 15.55
C CYS A 506 -7.86 -13.34 15.59
N GLU A 507 -8.35 -13.71 16.78
CA GLU A 507 -9.70 -14.22 16.98
C GLU A 507 -10.62 -13.10 17.49
N PRO A 508 -11.75 -12.82 16.79
CA PRO A 508 -12.71 -11.83 17.26
C PRO A 508 -13.65 -12.40 18.33
N ASN A 509 -14.23 -11.52 19.13
CA ASN A 509 -15.46 -11.81 19.88
C ASN A 509 -16.71 -11.79 18.97
N ASP A 510 -17.87 -12.18 19.52
CA ASP A 510 -19.13 -12.26 18.76
C ASP A 510 -19.58 -10.93 18.12
N THR A 511 -19.14 -9.80 18.67
CA THR A 511 -19.50 -8.45 18.21
C THR A 511 -18.43 -7.80 17.33
N LEU A 512 -17.30 -8.47 17.06
CA LEU A 512 -16.17 -7.95 16.27
C LEU A 512 -15.57 -6.63 16.80
N ASP A 513 -15.76 -6.34 18.08
CA ASP A 513 -15.22 -5.15 18.75
C ASP A 513 -14.00 -5.47 19.64
N THR A 514 -13.65 -6.75 19.78
CA THR A 514 -12.48 -7.19 20.52
C THR A 514 -11.79 -8.29 19.73
N TRP A 515 -10.49 -8.15 19.51
CA TRP A 515 -9.67 -9.11 18.76
C TRP A 515 -8.46 -9.52 19.59
N VAL A 516 -8.29 -10.82 19.82
CA VAL A 516 -7.14 -11.38 20.53
C VAL A 516 -6.20 -12.01 19.52
N CYS A 517 -5.00 -11.45 19.42
CA CYS A 517 -3.97 -11.86 18.49
C CYS A 517 -2.86 -12.66 19.18
N THR A 518 -2.61 -13.88 18.71
CA THR A 518 -1.48 -14.71 19.12
C THR A 518 -0.31 -14.46 18.18
N LEU A 519 0.82 -14.03 18.72
CA LEU A 519 2.02 -13.67 17.97
C LEU A 519 2.93 -14.87 17.73
N ARG A 520 3.68 -14.85 16.62
CA ARG A 520 4.74 -15.82 16.35
C ARG A 520 5.85 -15.70 17.40
N GLN A 521 6.33 -16.85 17.86
CA GLN A 521 7.46 -16.92 18.78
C GLN A 521 8.77 -17.07 18.02
N GLY A 522 9.86 -16.58 18.61
CA GLY A 522 11.22 -16.76 18.08
C GLY A 522 11.54 -15.93 16.83
N VAL A 523 10.68 -14.96 16.48
CA VAL A 523 10.98 -13.95 15.46
C VAL A 523 11.94 -12.92 16.05
N THR A 524 12.90 -12.47 15.25
CA THR A 524 13.84 -11.40 15.60
C THR A 524 13.82 -10.30 14.56
N PHE A 525 14.03 -9.07 15.01
CA PHE A 525 14.26 -7.93 14.13
C PHE A 525 15.66 -8.00 13.48
N HIS A 526 15.90 -7.14 12.49
CA HIS A 526 17.18 -7.07 11.76
C HIS A 526 18.41 -6.79 12.64
N ASP A 527 18.23 -6.18 13.81
CA ASP A 527 19.30 -5.95 14.80
C ASP A 527 19.51 -7.11 15.78
N GLY A 528 18.68 -8.16 15.70
CA GLY A 528 18.72 -9.33 16.57
C GLY A 528 17.93 -9.19 17.86
N THR A 529 17.24 -8.06 18.10
CA THR A 529 16.26 -7.96 19.19
C THR A 529 15.06 -8.89 18.92
N THR A 530 14.44 -9.39 19.99
CA THR A 530 13.30 -10.31 19.90
C THR A 530 12.00 -9.56 19.66
N PHE A 531 11.15 -10.10 18.80
CA PHE A 531 9.79 -9.58 18.60
C PHE A 531 8.84 -10.10 19.68
N ASP A 532 8.15 -9.16 20.35
CA ASP A 532 7.11 -9.48 21.33
C ASP A 532 5.88 -8.53 21.25
N ALA A 533 4.92 -8.74 22.14
CA ALA A 533 3.68 -7.97 22.20
C ALA A 533 3.88 -6.47 22.55
N ASN A 534 4.95 -6.10 23.24
CA ASN A 534 5.25 -4.71 23.56
C ASN A 534 5.69 -3.93 22.32
N ASP A 535 6.38 -4.57 21.36
CA ASP A 535 6.72 -3.93 20.07
C ASP A 535 5.46 -3.56 19.27
N VAL A 536 4.45 -4.44 19.31
CA VAL A 536 3.15 -4.18 18.69
C VAL A 536 2.49 -2.97 19.36
N VAL A 537 2.40 -2.97 20.70
CA VAL A 537 1.81 -1.85 21.44
C VAL A 537 2.58 -0.56 21.19
N ALA A 538 3.92 -0.59 21.15
CA ALA A 538 4.76 0.58 20.89
C ALA A 538 4.53 1.14 19.48
N THR A 539 4.47 0.27 18.47
CA THR A 539 4.18 0.65 17.07
C THR A 539 2.79 1.27 16.95
N PHE A 540 1.76 0.65 17.51
CA PHE A 540 0.40 1.21 17.47
C PHE A 540 0.28 2.49 18.34
N THR A 541 1.01 2.60 19.45
CA THR A 541 1.09 3.85 20.24
C THR A 541 1.71 4.98 19.44
N MET A 542 2.80 4.70 18.73
CA MET A 542 3.44 5.64 17.82
C MET A 542 2.46 6.12 16.75
N GLY A 543 1.69 5.23 16.13
CA GLY A 543 0.77 5.61 15.06
C GLY A 543 -0.54 6.23 15.53
N LEU A 544 -1.10 5.82 16.68
CA LEU A 544 -2.44 6.22 17.15
C LEU A 544 -2.44 7.38 18.16
N ASP A 545 -1.42 7.54 18.99
CA ASP A 545 -1.42 8.58 20.04
C ASP A 545 -0.62 9.80 19.62
N ALA A 546 -1.30 10.86 19.18
CA ALA A 546 -0.68 12.10 18.74
C ALA A 546 0.10 12.84 19.85
N SER A 547 -0.10 12.48 21.13
CA SER A 547 0.65 13.02 22.26
C SER A 547 1.89 12.21 22.62
N SER A 548 2.05 11.02 22.05
CA SER A 548 3.18 10.14 22.32
C SER A 548 4.49 10.78 21.86
N PRO A 549 5.59 10.67 22.65
CA PRO A 549 6.91 11.08 22.19
C PRO A 549 7.38 10.27 20.98
N LEU A 550 6.79 9.09 20.74
CA LEU A 550 7.09 8.25 19.58
C LEU A 550 6.39 8.72 18.31
N HIS A 551 5.33 9.53 18.39
CA HIS A 551 4.52 10.00 17.25
C HIS A 551 5.31 11.01 16.38
N LYS A 552 6.31 10.47 15.70
CA LYS A 552 7.32 11.16 14.89
C LYS A 552 7.48 10.36 13.61
N GLY A 553 7.20 11.01 12.49
CA GLY A 553 7.30 10.42 11.15
C GLY A 553 8.10 11.31 10.21
N ASN A 554 7.87 11.11 8.91
CA ASN A 554 8.39 11.95 7.84
C ASN A 554 7.61 13.27 7.77
N THR A 555 6.28 13.18 7.74
CA THR A 555 5.34 14.30 7.77
C THR A 555 4.79 14.55 9.18
N GLY A 556 4.69 13.49 9.98
CA GLY A 556 4.08 13.49 11.31
C GLY A 556 2.54 13.49 11.27
N VAL A 557 1.93 13.23 10.12
CA VAL A 557 0.46 13.23 9.96
C VAL A 557 -0.15 11.87 10.28
N PHE A 558 0.57 10.78 9.99
CA PHE A 558 0.12 9.40 10.15
C PHE A 558 -1.25 9.17 9.50
N GLU A 559 -1.38 9.63 8.25
CA GLU A 559 -2.67 9.77 7.54
C GLU A 559 -3.51 8.49 7.58
N TYR A 560 -2.90 7.31 7.37
CA TYR A 560 -3.64 6.05 7.42
C TYR A 560 -4.03 5.60 8.83
N TYR A 561 -3.23 5.89 9.86
CA TYR A 561 -3.66 5.63 11.24
C TYR A 561 -4.86 6.51 11.58
N ASP A 562 -4.80 7.78 11.19
CA ASP A 562 -5.89 8.70 11.44
C ASP A 562 -7.15 8.33 10.67
N TYR A 563 -7.01 8.13 9.37
CA TYR A 563 -8.14 7.83 8.51
C TYR A 563 -8.81 6.49 8.89
N LEU A 564 -8.04 5.43 9.12
CA LEU A 564 -8.60 4.08 9.31
C LEU A 564 -9.03 3.80 10.74
N TRP A 565 -8.41 4.46 11.72
CA TRP A 565 -8.64 4.20 13.14
C TRP A 565 -8.99 5.43 13.96
N GLY A 566 -8.67 6.64 13.51
CA GLY A 566 -8.82 7.89 14.26
C GLY A 566 -7.77 8.04 15.37
N LEU A 567 -6.96 9.10 15.28
CA LEU A 567 -5.91 9.34 16.30
C LEU A 567 -6.51 9.72 17.67
N MET A 568 -5.87 9.22 18.72
CA MET A 568 -6.04 9.66 20.09
C MET A 568 -5.27 10.97 20.34
N ASN A 569 -5.80 11.80 21.25
CA ASN A 569 -5.12 12.99 21.78
C ASN A 569 -4.64 14.01 20.71
N LYS A 570 -5.35 14.12 19.58
CA LYS A 570 -5.05 15.14 18.57
C LYS A 570 -5.06 16.55 19.17
N PRO A 571 -4.08 17.40 18.83
CA PRO A 571 -4.16 18.82 19.13
C PRO A 571 -5.46 19.42 18.56
N ALA A 572 -6.10 20.33 19.30
CA ALA A 572 -7.23 21.08 18.75
C ALA A 572 -6.73 21.97 17.59
N GLU A 573 -7.41 21.88 16.44
CA GLU A 573 -7.16 22.72 15.25
C GLU A 573 -7.46 24.21 15.47
#